data_AF-A0A2D7M976-F1
#
_entry.id   AF-A0A2D7M976-F1
#
_cell.length_a   1.000
_cell.length_b   1.000
_cell.length_c   1.000
_cell.angle_alpha   90.00
_cell.angle_beta   90.00
_cell.angle_gamma   90.00
#
_symmetry.space_group_name_H-M   'P 1'
#
loop_
_entity.id
_entity.type
_entity.pdbx_description
1 polymer ?
#
loop_
_entity_poly.entity_id
_entity_poly.type
_entity_poly.pdbx_seq_one_letter_code
_entity_poly.pdbx_strand_id
1 'polypeptide(L)'
;MKRMIISMIIVLSIQLSYAQESSTETKEITTTLKVYKQQAKKKDLQGLTEVTYFHSNGEVAQTGFLKEDKPHGEWTQYDPKGLKIASGSYKNGKRQGKWLFWNYDTLDEVTFNNNKVERITKWNNTSVVSKN
;
A
#
# COMPACT_ATOMS: atom_id res chain seq x y z
N MET A 1 -19.85 -45.69 -43.74
CA MET A 1 -19.50 -45.27 -42.36
C MET A 1 -18.62 -44.00 -42.32
N LYS A 2 -18.98 -42.93 -43.05
CA LYS A 2 -18.18 -41.67 -43.11
C LYS A 2 -18.96 -40.38 -42.81
N ARG A 3 -20.24 -40.48 -42.42
CA ARG A 3 -21.09 -39.32 -42.12
C ARG A 3 -21.38 -39.07 -40.63
N MET A 4 -20.95 -39.97 -39.74
CA MET A 4 -21.19 -39.85 -38.29
C MET A 4 -20.05 -39.18 -37.51
N ILE A 5 -18.91 -38.88 -38.15
CA ILE A 5 -17.74 -38.30 -37.46
C ILE A 5 -17.72 -36.77 -37.56
N ILE A 6 -18.40 -36.18 -38.55
CA ILE A 6 -18.34 -34.73 -38.80
C ILE A 6 -19.20 -33.92 -37.81
N SER A 7 -20.23 -34.50 -37.21
CA SER A 7 -21.06 -33.79 -36.22
C SER A 7 -20.48 -33.73 -34.80
N MET A 8 -19.48 -34.57 -34.47
CA MET A 8 -18.89 -34.63 -33.12
C MET A 8 -17.65 -33.74 -32.97
N ILE A 9 -17.15 -33.17 -34.07
CA ILE A 9 -16.00 -32.26 -34.05
C ILE A 9 -16.43 -30.82 -33.75
N ILE A 10 -17.63 -30.41 -34.20
CA ILE A 10 -18.09 -29.02 -34.08
C ILE A 10 -18.48 -28.66 -32.63
N VAL A 11 -18.95 -29.62 -31.82
CA VAL A 11 -19.32 -29.37 -30.41
C VAL A 11 -18.09 -29.33 -29.49
N LEU A 12 -17.00 -30.04 -29.84
CA LEU A 12 -15.74 -29.97 -29.08
C LEU A 12 -14.93 -28.69 -29.36
N SER A 13 -15.09 -28.08 -30.53
CA SER A 13 -14.43 -26.80 -30.85
C SER A 13 -14.98 -25.61 -30.06
N ILE A 14 -16.23 -25.68 -29.60
CA ILE A 14 -16.83 -24.58 -28.83
C ILE A 14 -16.35 -24.61 -27.37
N GLN A 15 -16.06 -25.78 -26.80
CA GLN A 15 -15.57 -25.91 -25.41
C GLN A 15 -14.14 -25.40 -25.19
N LEU A 16 -13.27 -25.44 -26.20
CA LEU A 16 -11.89 -24.97 -26.05
C LEU A 16 -11.76 -23.43 -26.07
N SER A 17 -12.75 -22.72 -26.62
CA SER A 17 -12.72 -21.26 -26.69
C SER A 17 -13.03 -20.60 -25.34
N TYR A 18 -13.76 -21.27 -24.43
CA TYR A 18 -14.08 -20.72 -23.10
C TYR A 18 -12.96 -20.90 -22.07
N ALA A 19 -11.94 -21.72 -22.35
CA ALA A 19 -10.90 -22.03 -21.39
C ALA A 19 -9.75 -21.01 -21.37
N GLN A 20 -9.61 -20.17 -22.41
CA GLN A 20 -8.47 -19.26 -22.52
C GLN A 20 -8.70 -17.89 -21.87
N GLU A 21 -9.95 -17.47 -21.63
CA GLU A 21 -10.26 -16.12 -21.17
C GLU A 21 -10.25 -15.97 -19.62
N SER A 22 -10.51 -17.03 -18.84
CA SER A 22 -10.52 -16.94 -17.36
C SER A 22 -9.14 -17.11 -16.69
N SER A 23 -8.15 -17.60 -17.42
CA SER A 23 -6.83 -17.96 -16.86
C SER A 23 -5.82 -16.81 -16.85
N THR A 24 -6.00 -15.81 -17.72
CA THR A 24 -5.17 -14.60 -17.78
C THR A 24 -5.58 -13.59 -16.72
N GLU A 25 -6.88 -13.40 -16.51
CA GLU A 25 -7.40 -12.50 -15.48
C GLU A 25 -6.97 -12.97 -14.08
N THR A 26 -7.10 -14.26 -13.77
CA THR A 26 -6.66 -14.82 -12.49
C THR A 26 -5.14 -14.78 -12.28
N LYS A 27 -4.33 -14.88 -13.34
CA LYS A 27 -2.87 -14.71 -13.25
C LYS A 27 -2.47 -13.25 -13.04
N GLU A 28 -3.15 -12.30 -13.67
CA GLU A 28 -2.93 -10.87 -13.39
C GLU A 28 -3.41 -10.48 -12.01
N ILE A 29 -4.57 -10.97 -11.55
CA ILE A 29 -5.08 -10.77 -10.19
C ILE A 29 -4.13 -11.39 -9.16
N THR A 30 -3.62 -12.60 -9.41
CA THR A 30 -2.65 -13.25 -8.51
C THR A 30 -1.30 -12.53 -8.52
N THR A 31 -0.90 -11.95 -9.65
CA THR A 31 0.36 -11.21 -9.79
C THR A 31 0.25 -9.85 -9.11
N THR A 32 -0.85 -9.13 -9.29
CA THR A 32 -1.15 -7.89 -8.56
C THR A 32 -1.28 -8.14 -7.05
N LEU A 33 -1.98 -9.19 -6.61
CA LEU A 33 -2.01 -9.60 -5.19
C LEU A 33 -0.63 -9.98 -4.63
N LYS A 34 0.25 -10.57 -5.44
CA LYS A 34 1.64 -10.87 -5.06
C LYS A 34 2.54 -9.64 -5.01
N VAL A 35 2.24 -8.58 -5.76
CA VAL A 35 2.94 -7.28 -5.69
C VAL A 35 2.53 -6.50 -4.43
N TYR A 36 1.31 -6.69 -3.91
CA TYR A 36 0.90 -6.25 -2.56
C TYR A 36 1.41 -7.17 -1.44
N LYS A 37 2.46 -7.97 -1.66
CA LYS A 37 3.08 -8.80 -0.62
C LYS A 37 3.51 -7.90 0.54
N GLN A 38 2.69 -7.89 1.57
CA GLN A 38 3.04 -7.47 2.92
C GLN A 38 4.23 -8.32 3.34
N GLN A 39 5.43 -7.76 3.27
CA GLN A 39 6.57 -8.37 3.95
C GLN A 39 6.39 -8.08 5.43
N ALA A 40 5.55 -8.89 6.09
CA ALA A 40 5.45 -8.91 7.54
C ALA A 40 6.78 -9.42 8.09
N LYS A 41 7.71 -8.52 8.43
CA LYS A 41 8.94 -8.89 9.11
C LYS A 41 8.62 -9.11 10.58
N LYS A 42 8.96 -10.32 11.04
CA LYS A 42 9.16 -10.79 12.43
C LYS A 42 8.30 -10.10 13.50
N LYS A 43 7.39 -10.87 14.09
CA LYS A 43 6.68 -10.45 15.31
C LYS A 43 7.68 -10.25 16.46
N ASP A 44 7.68 -9.08 17.09
CA ASP A 44 8.46 -8.85 18.29
C ASP A 44 7.78 -9.43 19.54
N LEU A 45 8.49 -9.47 20.67
CA LEU A 45 7.96 -9.95 21.95
C LEU A 45 6.79 -9.10 22.49
N GLN A 46 6.55 -7.91 21.92
CA GLN A 46 5.47 -6.99 22.28
C GLN A 46 4.22 -7.18 21.40
N GLY A 47 4.26 -8.14 20.47
CA GLY A 47 3.18 -8.44 19.55
C GLY A 47 3.08 -7.49 18.36
N LEU A 48 4.12 -6.70 18.10
CA LEU A 48 4.23 -5.83 16.93
C LEU A 48 4.75 -6.63 15.73
N THR A 49 4.15 -6.42 14.58
CA THR A 49 4.59 -6.99 13.29
C THR A 49 5.00 -5.85 12.38
N GLU A 50 6.26 -5.80 11.97
CA GLU A 50 6.73 -4.80 11.02
C GLU A 50 6.16 -5.11 9.63
N VAL A 51 5.62 -4.10 8.96
CA VAL A 51 5.02 -4.23 7.63
C VAL A 51 5.57 -3.18 6.68
N THR A 52 5.72 -3.59 5.43
CA THR A 52 6.03 -2.72 4.30
C THR A 52 4.98 -2.92 3.21
N TYR A 53 4.37 -1.82 2.78
CA TYR A 53 3.47 -1.73 1.64
C TYR A 53 4.21 -1.11 0.48
N PHE A 54 3.90 -1.58 -0.73
CA PHE A 54 4.53 -1.13 -1.96
C PHE A 54 3.48 -0.49 -2.88
N HIS A 55 3.94 0.48 -3.68
CA HIS A 55 3.20 1.07 -4.79
C HIS A 55 3.13 0.06 -5.95
N SER A 56 2.28 0.34 -6.94
CA SER A 56 2.15 -0.52 -8.14
C SER A 56 3.45 -0.61 -8.96
N ASN A 57 4.33 0.37 -8.84
CA ASN A 57 5.66 0.38 -9.47
C ASN A 57 6.72 -0.40 -8.67
N GLY A 58 6.37 -0.98 -7.52
CA GLY A 58 7.29 -1.73 -6.66
C GLY A 58 8.08 -0.88 -5.67
N GLU A 59 7.96 0.45 -5.71
CA GLU A 59 8.57 1.34 -4.71
C GLU A 59 7.84 1.23 -3.37
N VAL A 60 8.54 1.53 -2.28
CA VAL A 60 7.94 1.52 -0.95
C VAL A 60 6.87 2.60 -0.87
N ALA A 61 5.64 2.22 -0.51
CA ALA A 61 4.54 3.13 -0.26
C ALA A 61 4.44 3.52 1.20
N GLN A 62 4.52 2.53 2.10
CA GLN A 62 4.35 2.76 3.53
C GLN A 62 5.15 1.74 4.33
N THR A 63 5.69 2.16 5.45
CA THR A 63 6.35 1.30 6.44
C THR A 63 5.79 1.59 7.83
N GLY A 64 5.73 0.57 8.68
CA GLY A 64 5.32 0.74 10.07
C GLY A 64 5.07 -0.57 10.77
N PHE A 65 4.30 -0.54 11.85
CA PHE A 65 4.01 -1.72 12.66
C PHE A 65 2.50 -1.98 12.79
N LEU A 66 2.15 -3.25 12.90
CA LEU A 66 0.81 -3.73 13.23
C LEU A 66 0.81 -4.36 14.62
N LYS A 67 -0.21 -4.07 15.42
CA LYS A 67 -0.52 -4.77 16.67
C LYS A 67 -1.96 -5.27 16.57
N GLU A 68 -2.17 -6.58 16.72
CA GLU A 68 -3.51 -7.19 16.59
C GLU A 68 -4.20 -6.79 15.26
N ASP A 69 -3.47 -6.90 14.15
CA ASP A 69 -3.92 -6.54 12.80
C ASP A 69 -4.32 -5.06 12.60
N LYS A 70 -3.98 -4.19 13.55
CA LYS A 70 -4.23 -2.74 13.49
C LYS A 70 -2.93 -1.94 13.44
N PRO A 71 -2.86 -0.84 12.67
CA PRO A 71 -1.73 0.09 12.71
C PRO A 71 -1.36 0.53 14.12
N HIS A 72 -0.09 0.39 14.47
CA HIS A 72 0.47 0.75 15.76
C HIS A 72 1.90 1.26 15.61
N GLY A 73 2.35 2.11 16.54
CA GLY A 73 3.70 2.64 16.53
C GLY A 73 3.95 3.62 15.39
N GLU A 74 5.22 3.81 15.03
CA GLU A 74 5.64 4.74 13.99
C GLU A 74 5.32 4.23 12.59
N TRP A 75 4.82 5.13 11.75
CA TRP A 75 4.49 4.89 10.36
C TRP A 75 5.09 5.98 9.50
N THR A 76 5.59 5.59 8.33
CA THR A 76 6.10 6.50 7.31
C THR A 76 5.43 6.18 5.98
N GLN A 77 5.06 7.23 5.24
CA GLN A 77 4.46 7.13 3.91
C GLN A 77 5.34 7.85 2.90
N TYR A 78 5.42 7.27 1.72
CA TYR A 78 6.25 7.71 0.61
C TYR A 78 5.40 7.88 -0.66
N ASP A 79 5.77 8.83 -1.51
CA ASP A 79 5.18 8.96 -2.85
C ASP A 79 5.69 7.84 -3.79
N PRO A 80 5.14 7.72 -5.01
CA PRO A 80 5.60 6.72 -5.99
C PRO A 80 7.06 6.90 -6.43
N LYS A 81 7.72 8.02 -6.10
CA LYS A 81 9.14 8.28 -6.38
C LYS A 81 10.03 7.96 -5.18
N GLY A 82 9.46 7.46 -4.07
CA GLY A 82 10.18 7.15 -2.84
C GLY A 82 10.45 8.35 -1.93
N LEU A 83 9.89 9.53 -2.23
CA LEU A 83 10.00 10.71 -1.37
C LEU A 83 9.04 10.60 -0.19
N LYS A 84 9.54 10.89 1.02
CA LYS A 84 8.71 10.88 2.22
C LYS A 84 7.66 11.99 2.14
N ILE A 85 6.39 11.62 2.27
CA ILE A 85 5.26 12.56 2.23
C ILE A 85 4.52 12.65 3.56
N ALA A 86 4.60 11.63 4.41
CA ALA A 86 4.03 11.69 5.75
C ALA A 86 4.74 10.79 6.74
N SER A 87 4.70 11.12 8.02
CA SER A 87 5.11 10.23 9.10
C SER A 87 4.44 10.59 10.41
N GLY A 88 4.19 9.59 11.24
CA GLY A 88 3.70 9.80 12.59
C GLY A 88 3.31 8.48 13.24
N SER A 89 2.71 8.57 14.42
CA SER A 89 2.36 7.39 15.19
C SER A 89 0.89 6.99 15.04
N TYR A 90 0.64 5.68 15.05
CA TYR A 90 -0.68 5.08 15.24
C TYR A 90 -0.77 4.42 16.61
N LYS A 91 -1.97 4.47 17.20
CA LYS A 91 -2.35 3.72 18.39
C LYS A 91 -3.69 3.04 18.13
N ASN A 92 -3.69 1.71 18.11
CA ASN A 92 -4.89 0.88 17.91
C ASN A 92 -5.66 1.24 16.62
N GLY A 93 -4.94 1.49 15.53
CA GLY A 93 -5.50 1.86 14.23
C GLY A 93 -5.89 3.34 14.09
N LYS A 94 -5.63 4.17 15.11
CA LYS A 94 -5.92 5.61 15.08
C LYS A 94 -4.64 6.43 15.09
N ARG A 95 -4.57 7.48 14.27
CA ARG A 95 -3.50 8.48 14.32
C ARG A 95 -3.46 9.11 15.70
N GLN A 96 -2.26 9.15 16.27
CA GLN A 96 -2.00 9.67 17.60
C GLN A 96 -0.72 10.51 17.58
N GLY A 97 -0.69 11.55 18.39
CA GLY A 97 0.48 12.41 18.54
C GLY A 97 0.75 13.23 17.28
N LYS A 98 2.01 13.57 17.07
CA LYS A 98 2.42 14.45 15.97
C LYS A 98 2.52 13.66 14.66
N TRP A 99 1.92 14.23 13.63
CA TRP A 99 2.04 13.78 12.25
C TRP A 99 2.68 14.89 11.44
N LEU A 100 3.71 14.52 10.70
CA LEU A 100 4.40 15.40 9.78
C LEU A 100 3.92 15.09 8.37
N PHE A 101 3.58 16.12 7.60
CA PHE A 101 3.24 16.03 6.19
C PHE A 101 4.19 16.92 5.40
N TRP A 102 4.92 16.32 4.47
CA TRP A 102 5.83 17.03 3.60
C TRP A 102 5.14 17.31 2.27
N ASN A 103 5.04 18.60 1.94
CA ASN A 103 4.75 19.08 0.59
C ASN A 103 6.00 19.80 0.07
N TYR A 104 6.10 19.98 -1.25
CA TYR A 104 7.29 20.49 -1.94
C TYR A 104 8.08 21.57 -1.16
N ASP A 105 7.39 22.60 -0.67
CA ASP A 105 8.03 23.74 0.03
C ASP A 105 7.61 23.90 1.50
N THR A 106 6.70 23.04 2.00
CA THR A 106 6.08 23.21 3.32
C THR A 106 6.05 21.93 4.11
N LEU A 107 6.20 22.06 5.42
CA LEU A 107 6.02 20.98 6.37
C LEU A 107 4.82 21.30 7.26
N ASP A 108 3.78 20.48 7.22
CA ASP A 108 2.64 20.61 8.13
C ASP A 108 2.81 19.62 9.29
N GLU A 109 2.92 20.12 10.52
CA GLU A 109 2.78 19.31 11.74
C GLU A 109 1.32 19.33 12.20
N VAL A 110 0.65 18.18 12.16
CA VAL A 110 -0.71 18.01 12.66
C VAL A 110 -0.66 17.13 13.91
N THR A 111 -1.15 17.63 15.03
CA THR A 111 -1.32 16.84 16.24
C THR A 111 -2.68 16.13 16.20
N PHE A 112 -2.66 14.81 16.23
CA PHE A 112 -3.85 13.97 16.30
C PHE A 112 -4.07 13.40 17.70
N ASN A 113 -5.33 13.32 18.13
CA ASN A 113 -5.79 12.56 19.27
C ASN A 113 -6.88 11.60 18.79
N ASN A 114 -6.56 10.31 18.68
CA ASN A 114 -7.50 9.28 18.21
C ASN A 114 -8.18 9.64 16.87
N ASN A 115 -7.41 9.97 15.83
CA ASN A 115 -7.85 10.48 14.51
C ASN A 115 -8.46 11.90 14.51
N LYS A 116 -8.74 12.52 15.66
CA LYS A 116 -9.20 13.91 15.72
C LYS A 116 -8.02 14.86 15.62
N VAL A 117 -8.11 15.86 14.75
CA VAL A 117 -7.13 16.95 14.69
C VAL A 117 -7.30 17.84 15.91
N GLU A 118 -6.23 18.00 16.68
CA GLU A 118 -6.17 18.88 17.85
C GLU A 118 -5.45 20.20 17.51
N ARG A 119 -4.38 20.14 16.71
CA ARG A 119 -3.60 21.32 16.33
C ARG A 119 -2.97 21.12 14.96
N ILE A 120 -2.86 22.20 14.21
CA ILE A 120 -2.13 22.27 12.94
C ILE A 120 -1.08 23.37 13.07
N THR A 121 0.17 23.06 12.72
CA THR A 121 1.28 24.00 12.66
C THR A 121 1.93 23.90 11.29
N LYS A 122 1.95 24.99 10.53
CA LYS A 122 2.58 25.05 9.22
C LYS A 122 3.98 25.64 9.33
N TRP A 123 4.95 24.93 8.79
CA TRP A 123 6.35 25.33 8.72
C TRP A 123 6.67 25.66 7.28
N ASN A 124 6.95 26.93 7.01
CA ASN A 124 7.30 27.42 5.68
C ASN A 124 8.81 27.63 5.66
N ASN A 125 9.51 27.04 4.69
CA ASN A 125 10.95 27.25 4.55
C ASN A 125 11.22 28.56 3.77
N THR A 126 10.72 29.71 4.27
CA THR A 126 11.24 31.00 3.83
C THR A 126 12.61 31.17 4.47
N SER A 127 13.63 30.69 3.78
CA SER A 127 15.02 30.92 4.14
C SER A 127 15.33 32.42 4.11
N VAL A 128 15.14 33.12 5.22
CA VAL A 128 16.03 34.25 5.53
C VAL A 128 17.33 33.60 5.98
N VAL A 129 18.14 33.16 5.01
CA VAL A 129 19.54 32.86 5.28
C VAL A 129 20.16 34.20 5.63
N SER A 130 20.25 34.48 6.94
CA SER A 130 21.12 35.53 7.47
C SER A 130 22.52 35.23 6.94
N LYS A 131 22.89 35.95 5.89
CA LYS A 131 24.23 35.97 5.32
C LYS A 131 25.06 36.79 6.32
N ASN A 132 25.89 36.10 7.10
CA ASN A 132 26.91 36.76 7.93
C ASN A 132 28.13 37.08 7.08
#